data_AF-A0A3B3ZQ62-F1
#
_entry.id   AF-A0A3B3ZQ62-F1
#
_cell.length_a   1.000
_cell.length_b   1.000
_cell.length_c   1.000
_cell.angle_alpha   90.00
_cell.angle_beta   90.00
_cell.angle_gamma   90.00
#
_symmetry.space_group_name_H-M   'P 1'
#
loop_
_entity.id
_entity.type
_entity.pdbx_description
1 polymer ?
#
loop_
_entity_poly.entity_id
_entity_poly.type
_entity_poly.pdbx_seq_one_letter_code
_entity_poly.pdbx_strand_id
1 'polypeptide(L)'
;MHSFDYEKLKVFQIVVQAKDQGSPSLSSNTTVHVFILDQNDNAPAVIYPSSAGLGSLSLQRMPRSAKAGHLVTKVTAVDADSGHNAWISYKVAEATDASLFGVNQYTGEVRTKRAVAEQDDSSQRLLIEIRDDGEPVQSATVTVSILMEDGLHEPILDIRHKAAESGGKTGRLALYLILSLASVSVLSLVTFLILAVKCVRNSRGSASCCVRRSDCDDYKN
;
A
#
# COMPACT_ATOMS: atom_id res chain seq x y z
N MET A 1 30.33 -20.25 -9.17
CA MET A 1 30.03 -19.33 -10.29
C MET A 1 28.65 -18.74 -10.02
N HIS A 2 28.51 -17.41 -9.97
CA HIS A 2 27.19 -16.78 -9.88
C HIS A 2 26.59 -16.70 -11.28
N SER A 3 25.32 -17.08 -11.43
CA SER A 3 24.55 -16.85 -12.66
C SER A 3 24.21 -15.37 -12.80
N PHE A 4 24.04 -14.92 -14.04
CA PHE A 4 23.44 -13.62 -14.33
C PHE A 4 21.92 -13.72 -14.20
N ASP A 5 21.31 -12.64 -13.77
CA ASP A 5 19.88 -12.50 -13.50
C ASP A 5 19.50 -11.10 -13.99
N TYR A 6 18.65 -11.04 -15.02
CA TYR A 6 18.31 -9.81 -15.72
C TYR A 6 17.47 -8.88 -14.83
N GLU A 7 16.63 -9.44 -13.96
CA GLU A 7 15.79 -8.76 -12.99
C GLU A 7 16.65 -8.04 -11.93
N LYS A 8 17.83 -8.60 -11.61
CA LYS A 8 18.79 -8.00 -10.67
C LYS A 8 19.80 -7.06 -11.31
N LEU A 9 20.34 -7.40 -12.50
CA LEU A 9 21.42 -6.64 -13.13
C LEU A 9 21.35 -6.71 -14.65
N LYS A 10 20.93 -5.59 -15.28
CA LYS A 10 20.76 -5.49 -16.74
C LYS A 10 22.05 -5.16 -17.50
N VAL A 11 22.95 -4.40 -16.88
CA VAL A 11 24.20 -3.96 -17.51
C VAL A 11 25.31 -3.83 -16.49
N PHE A 12 26.52 -4.24 -16.87
CA PHE A 12 27.72 -3.96 -16.09
C PHE A 12 28.91 -3.65 -16.98
N GLN A 13 29.94 -3.05 -16.37
CA GLN A 13 31.12 -2.57 -17.08
C GLN A 13 32.35 -3.31 -16.58
N ILE A 14 33.21 -3.71 -17.51
CA ILE A 14 34.50 -4.32 -17.23
C ILE A 14 35.57 -3.42 -17.84
N VAL A 15 36.57 -3.02 -17.05
CA VAL A 15 37.77 -2.34 -17.57
C VAL A 15 38.81 -3.40 -17.91
N VAL A 16 39.19 -3.47 -19.18
CA VAL A 16 40.18 -4.42 -19.69
C VAL A 16 41.46 -3.66 -19.99
N GLN A 17 42.60 -4.17 -19.50
CA GLN A 17 43.92 -3.62 -19.78
C GLN A 17 44.69 -4.55 -20.72
N ALA A 18 45.18 -4.00 -21.83
CA ALA A 18 46.20 -4.64 -22.66
C ALA A 18 47.57 -4.09 -22.26
N LYS A 19 48.55 -4.97 -22.05
CA LYS A 19 49.93 -4.61 -21.70
C LYS A 19 50.90 -5.40 -22.55
N ASP A 20 51.88 -4.71 -23.15
CA ASP A 20 52.95 -5.37 -23.90
C ASP A 20 54.08 -5.90 -22.99
N GLN A 21 55.02 -6.63 -23.58
CA GLN A 21 56.21 -7.15 -22.89
C GLN A 21 57.47 -6.32 -23.18
N GLY A 22 57.31 -5.04 -23.55
CA GLY A 22 58.41 -4.14 -23.86
C GLY A 22 59.21 -3.69 -22.62
N SER A 23 60.35 -3.04 -22.84
CA SER A 23 61.14 -2.36 -21.80
C SER A 23 61.48 -0.93 -22.26
N PRO A 24 60.72 0.10 -21.81
CA PRO A 24 59.60 0.03 -20.86
C PRO A 24 58.33 -0.57 -21.48
N SER A 25 57.47 -1.18 -20.65
CA SER A 25 56.20 -1.74 -21.10
C SER A 25 55.15 -0.66 -21.33
N LEU A 26 54.38 -0.75 -22.40
CA LEU A 26 53.21 0.10 -22.64
C LEU A 26 51.92 -0.65 -22.27
N SER A 27 50.91 0.10 -21.81
CA SER A 27 49.57 -0.44 -21.59
C SER A 27 48.48 0.53 -22.03
N SER A 28 47.31 -0.03 -22.33
CA SER A 28 46.11 0.72 -22.67
C SER A 28 44.89 0.06 -22.03
N ASN A 29 43.93 0.85 -21.59
CA ASN A 29 42.69 0.39 -20.98
C ASN A 29 41.52 0.65 -21.92
N THR A 30 40.54 -0.24 -21.92
CA THR A 30 39.25 -0.03 -22.58
C THR A 30 38.12 -0.50 -21.68
N THR A 31 36.94 0.11 -21.82
CA THR A 31 35.74 -0.30 -21.08
C THR A 31 34.86 -1.15 -21.99
N VAL A 32 34.48 -2.33 -21.50
CA VAL A 32 33.53 -3.24 -22.13
C VAL A 32 32.20 -3.15 -21.40
N HIS A 33 31.13 -2.85 -22.13
CA HIS A 33 29.76 -2.89 -21.60
C HIS A 33 29.16 -4.26 -21.90
N VAL A 34 28.71 -4.95 -20.86
CA VAL A 34 28.02 -6.24 -20.97
C VAL A 34 26.55 -6.00 -20.69
N PHE A 35 25.70 -6.28 -21.68
CA PHE A 35 24.26 -6.21 -21.58
C PHE A 35 23.71 -7.62 -21.35
N ILE A 36 22.95 -7.80 -20.27
CA ILE A 36 22.24 -9.04 -20.03
C ILE A 36 20.93 -8.99 -20.81
N LEU A 37 20.64 -10.07 -21.52
CA LEU A 37 19.37 -10.23 -22.23
C LEU A 37 18.35 -10.88 -21.32
N ASP A 38 17.13 -10.38 -21.42
CA ASP A 38 15.97 -10.93 -20.72
C ASP A 38 15.64 -12.35 -21.20
N GLN A 39 15.17 -13.20 -20.31
CA GLN A 39 14.65 -14.54 -20.59
C GLN A 39 13.29 -14.67 -19.90
N ASN A 40 12.37 -15.45 -20.47
CA ASN A 40 11.08 -15.68 -19.83
C ASN A 40 11.23 -16.71 -18.70
N ASP A 41 11.71 -16.28 -17.53
CA ASP A 41 11.97 -17.15 -16.38
C ASP A 41 11.17 -16.78 -15.12
N ASN A 42 10.29 -15.77 -15.21
CA ASN A 42 9.31 -15.46 -14.17
C ASN A 42 7.88 -15.72 -14.65
N ALA A 43 7.06 -16.32 -13.79
CA ALA A 43 5.64 -16.52 -14.07
C ALA A 43 4.80 -15.35 -13.56
N PRO A 44 3.63 -15.07 -14.18
CA PRO A 44 2.74 -14.02 -13.70
C PRO A 44 2.34 -14.21 -12.23
N ALA A 45 2.52 -13.18 -11.40
CA ALA A 45 2.13 -13.17 -10.00
C ALA A 45 0.82 -12.40 -9.78
N VAL A 46 -0.22 -13.09 -9.29
CA VAL A 46 -1.50 -12.45 -8.94
C VAL A 46 -1.35 -11.63 -7.67
N ILE A 47 -1.52 -10.30 -7.78
CA ILE A 47 -1.43 -9.36 -6.66
C ILE A 47 -2.80 -8.98 -6.10
N TYR A 48 -3.86 -9.16 -6.89
CA TYR A 48 -5.24 -8.98 -6.43
C TYR A 48 -6.18 -9.90 -7.24
N PRO A 49 -7.18 -10.53 -6.60
CA PRO A 49 -7.43 -10.53 -5.17
C PRO A 49 -6.35 -11.25 -4.36
N SER A 50 -6.02 -10.71 -3.18
CA SER A 50 -4.91 -11.21 -2.35
C SER A 50 -5.21 -12.62 -1.84
N SER A 51 -4.36 -13.58 -2.21
CA SER A 51 -4.36 -14.92 -1.63
C SER A 51 -3.35 -15.01 -0.50
N ALA A 52 -3.83 -14.95 0.72
CA ALA A 52 -3.08 -15.49 1.84
C ALA A 52 -3.13 -17.03 1.77
N GLY A 53 -2.26 -17.65 0.97
CA GLY A 53 -2.02 -19.09 0.97
C GLY A 53 -2.35 -19.83 -0.34
N LEU A 54 -1.63 -20.95 -0.55
CA LEU A 54 -1.78 -21.87 -1.69
C LEU A 54 -3.26 -22.26 -1.88
N GLY A 55 -3.82 -21.91 -3.04
CA GLY A 55 -5.24 -22.03 -3.34
C GLY A 55 -5.94 -20.68 -3.22
N SER A 56 -5.56 -19.75 -4.11
CA SER A 56 -6.06 -18.36 -4.19
C SER A 56 -7.57 -18.33 -4.41
N LEU A 57 -8.33 -18.50 -3.34
CA LEU A 57 -9.78 -18.40 -3.29
C LEU A 57 -10.14 -17.02 -2.80
N SER A 58 -10.66 -16.17 -3.68
CA SER A 58 -11.18 -14.87 -3.29
C SER A 58 -12.70 -14.88 -3.28
N LEU A 59 -13.28 -14.57 -2.13
CA LEU A 59 -14.73 -14.37 -2.02
C LEU A 59 -15.10 -12.94 -2.43
N GLN A 60 -15.98 -12.82 -3.41
CA GLN A 60 -16.58 -11.58 -3.90
C GLN A 60 -18.08 -11.65 -3.68
N ARG A 61 -18.71 -10.51 -3.35
CA ARG A 61 -20.15 -10.41 -3.13
C ARG A 61 -20.75 -9.51 -4.19
N MET A 62 -21.90 -9.89 -4.73
CA MET A 62 -22.64 -9.08 -5.70
C MET A 62 -24.15 -9.22 -5.47
N PRO A 63 -24.95 -8.20 -5.82
CA PRO A 63 -26.39 -8.30 -5.66
C PRO A 63 -27.00 -9.27 -6.69
N ARG A 64 -28.02 -10.03 -6.29
CA ARG A 64 -28.82 -10.89 -7.19
C ARG A 64 -29.56 -10.07 -8.27
N SER A 65 -29.79 -8.77 -8.04
CA SER A 65 -30.36 -7.84 -9.01
C SER A 65 -29.37 -7.34 -10.08
N ALA A 66 -28.13 -7.83 -10.08
CA ALA A 66 -27.12 -7.43 -11.06
C ALA A 66 -27.53 -7.75 -12.50
N LYS A 67 -27.44 -6.74 -13.35
CA LYS A 67 -27.69 -6.83 -14.79
C LYS A 67 -26.41 -7.21 -15.53
N ALA A 68 -26.54 -7.44 -16.84
CA ALA A 68 -25.39 -7.61 -17.74
C ALA A 68 -24.42 -6.42 -17.62
N GLY A 69 -23.12 -6.70 -17.62
CA GLY A 69 -22.05 -5.71 -17.53
C GLY A 69 -21.71 -5.25 -16.11
N HIS A 70 -22.35 -5.80 -15.07
CA HIS A 70 -22.01 -5.50 -13.67
C HIS A 70 -20.57 -5.93 -13.37
N LEU A 71 -19.77 -5.02 -12.82
CA LEU A 71 -18.41 -5.29 -12.38
C LEU A 71 -18.44 -6.03 -11.05
N VAL A 72 -17.98 -7.28 -11.04
CA VAL A 72 -17.90 -8.11 -9.83
C VAL A 72 -16.58 -7.84 -9.11
N THR A 73 -15.47 -7.96 -9.83
CA THR A 73 -14.13 -7.72 -9.29
C THR A 73 -13.16 -7.47 -10.44
N LYS A 74 -11.90 -7.24 -10.11
CA LYS A 74 -10.78 -7.16 -11.06
C LYS A 74 -9.73 -8.16 -10.61
N VAL A 75 -9.18 -8.94 -11.53
CA VAL A 75 -7.95 -9.70 -11.28
C VAL A 75 -6.78 -8.84 -11.75
N THR A 76 -5.79 -8.68 -10.88
CA THR A 76 -4.56 -7.94 -11.19
C THR A 76 -3.38 -8.87 -10.96
N ALA A 77 -2.53 -8.98 -11.97
CA ALA A 77 -1.30 -9.74 -11.91
C ALA A 77 -0.15 -8.89 -12.46
N VAL A 78 1.08 -9.27 -12.11
CA VAL A 78 2.31 -8.63 -12.59
C VAL A 78 3.29 -9.72 -12.99
N ASP A 79 4.09 -9.45 -14.00
CA ASP A 79 5.23 -10.28 -14.38
C ASP A 79 6.52 -9.50 -14.13
N ALA A 80 7.58 -10.19 -13.68
CA ALA A 80 8.85 -9.56 -13.37
C ALA A 80 9.74 -9.39 -14.61
N ASP A 81 9.46 -10.13 -15.67
CA ASP A 81 10.21 -10.07 -16.93
C ASP A 81 10.01 -8.73 -17.66
N SER A 82 10.57 -8.56 -18.85
CA SER A 82 10.46 -7.31 -19.61
C SER A 82 9.89 -7.50 -21.02
N GLY A 83 9.25 -6.44 -21.52
CA GLY A 83 8.71 -6.43 -22.87
C GLY A 83 7.66 -7.51 -23.09
N HIS A 84 7.86 -8.34 -24.11
CA HIS A 84 6.92 -9.40 -24.51
C HIS A 84 6.76 -10.48 -23.44
N ASN A 85 7.85 -10.82 -22.74
CA ASN A 85 7.86 -11.80 -21.64
C ASN A 85 6.94 -11.37 -20.49
N ALA A 86 6.73 -10.06 -20.29
CA ALA A 86 5.82 -9.56 -19.25
C ALA A 86 4.41 -9.19 -19.74
N TRP A 87 4.07 -9.49 -21.00
CA TRP A 87 2.73 -9.20 -21.53
C TRP A 87 1.73 -10.26 -21.11
N ILE A 88 0.94 -9.94 -20.10
CA ILE A 88 -0.04 -10.86 -19.53
C ILE A 88 -1.42 -10.75 -20.18
N SER A 89 -2.12 -11.88 -20.27
CA SER A 89 -3.50 -11.98 -20.71
C SER A 89 -4.34 -12.84 -19.77
N TYR A 90 -5.63 -12.52 -19.65
CA TYR A 90 -6.58 -13.19 -18.75
C TYR A 90 -7.59 -14.04 -19.52
N LYS A 91 -7.91 -15.21 -19.00
CA LYS A 91 -8.93 -16.10 -19.57
C LYS A 91 -9.68 -16.85 -18.47
N VAL A 92 -10.98 -17.09 -18.68
CA VAL A 92 -11.73 -18.03 -17.84
C VAL A 92 -11.35 -19.45 -18.27
N ALA A 93 -10.64 -20.17 -17.41
CA ALA A 93 -10.28 -21.58 -17.61
C ALA A 93 -11.45 -22.50 -17.24
N GLU A 94 -12.10 -22.24 -16.10
CA GLU A 94 -13.26 -23.00 -15.63
C GLU A 94 -14.28 -22.07 -14.98
N ALA A 95 -15.57 -22.43 -15.07
CA ALA A 95 -16.66 -21.67 -14.46
C ALA A 95 -17.80 -22.60 -14.05
N THR A 96 -18.48 -22.29 -12.94
CA THR A 96 -19.75 -22.93 -12.58
C THR A 96 -20.78 -22.72 -13.70
N ASP A 97 -20.95 -21.47 -14.15
CA ASP A 97 -21.71 -21.13 -15.36
C ASP A 97 -20.88 -20.19 -16.26
N ALA A 98 -20.39 -20.73 -17.38
CA ALA A 98 -19.61 -19.98 -18.37
C ALA A 98 -20.42 -18.89 -19.11
N SER A 99 -21.76 -18.97 -19.08
CA SER A 99 -22.66 -18.00 -19.69
C SER A 99 -22.89 -16.77 -18.81
N LEU A 100 -22.65 -16.88 -17.50
CA LEU A 100 -23.00 -15.83 -16.54
C LEU A 100 -21.89 -14.80 -16.35
N PHE A 101 -20.62 -15.21 -16.39
CA PHE A 101 -19.48 -14.33 -16.17
C PHE A 101 -18.45 -14.37 -17.30
N GLY A 102 -17.71 -13.28 -17.44
CA GLY A 102 -16.53 -13.19 -18.30
C GLY A 102 -15.43 -12.36 -17.65
N VAL A 103 -14.20 -12.59 -18.10
CA VAL A 103 -13.04 -11.75 -17.76
C VAL A 103 -12.59 -11.01 -19.00
N ASN A 104 -12.26 -9.73 -18.86
CA ASN A 104 -11.62 -8.97 -19.93
C ASN A 104 -10.15 -9.41 -20.07
N GLN A 105 -9.75 -9.75 -21.30
CA GLN A 105 -8.45 -10.34 -21.59
C GLN A 105 -7.23 -9.46 -21.28
N TYR A 106 -7.40 -8.13 -21.20
CA TYR A 106 -6.29 -7.19 -20.96
C TYR A 106 -6.41 -6.46 -19.63
N THR A 107 -7.64 -6.21 -19.16
CA THR A 107 -7.85 -5.46 -17.91
C THR A 107 -8.06 -6.35 -16.69
N GLY A 108 -8.34 -7.64 -16.89
CA GLY A 108 -8.66 -8.56 -15.81
C GLY A 108 -10.01 -8.27 -15.11
N GLU A 109 -10.82 -7.35 -15.64
CA GLU A 109 -12.15 -7.08 -15.08
C GLU A 109 -13.07 -8.29 -15.26
N VAL A 110 -13.64 -8.76 -14.15
CA VAL A 110 -14.64 -9.82 -14.12
C VAL A 110 -16.01 -9.18 -14.08
N ARG A 111 -16.82 -9.45 -15.12
CA ARG A 111 -18.14 -8.86 -15.31
C ARG A 111 -19.20 -9.91 -15.60
N THR A 112 -20.44 -9.60 -15.25
CA THR A 112 -21.59 -10.41 -15.67
C THR A 112 -21.82 -10.26 -17.18
N LYS A 113 -22.09 -11.36 -17.88
CA LYS A 113 -22.45 -11.38 -19.31
C LYS A 113 -23.95 -11.18 -19.52
N ARG A 114 -24.76 -11.68 -18.58
CA ARG A 114 -26.23 -11.57 -18.57
C ARG A 114 -26.73 -11.16 -17.19
N ALA A 115 -28.02 -10.84 -17.08
CA ALA A 115 -28.66 -10.69 -15.78
C ALA A 115 -28.70 -12.03 -15.04
N VAL A 116 -28.60 -11.98 -13.72
CA VAL A 116 -28.76 -13.15 -12.85
C VAL A 116 -30.23 -13.57 -12.85
N ALA A 117 -30.50 -14.84 -13.09
CA ALA A 117 -31.83 -15.44 -13.08
C ALA A 117 -32.13 -16.07 -11.71
N GLU A 118 -33.41 -16.21 -11.38
CA GLU A 118 -33.83 -16.83 -10.12
C GLU A 118 -33.37 -18.29 -9.96
N GLN A 119 -33.15 -18.99 -11.07
CA GLN A 119 -32.65 -20.37 -11.09
C GLN A 119 -31.12 -20.47 -10.92
N ASP A 120 -30.38 -19.36 -11.04
CA ASP A 120 -28.93 -19.37 -10.90
C ASP A 120 -28.52 -19.64 -9.44
N ASP A 121 -27.57 -20.56 -9.24
CA ASP A 121 -27.02 -20.89 -7.92
C ASP A 121 -26.40 -19.65 -7.29
N SER A 122 -26.70 -19.38 -6.01
CA SER A 122 -26.18 -18.19 -5.31
C SER A 122 -24.66 -18.19 -5.14
N SER A 123 -24.00 -19.35 -5.24
CA SER A 123 -22.55 -19.48 -5.17
C SER A 123 -22.00 -19.89 -6.53
N GLN A 124 -21.12 -19.06 -7.07
CA GLN A 124 -20.51 -19.24 -8.39
C GLN A 124 -18.99 -19.27 -8.22
N ARG A 125 -18.31 -20.12 -9.00
CA ARG A 125 -16.84 -20.24 -8.96
C ARG A 125 -16.29 -20.00 -10.36
N LEU A 126 -15.24 -19.18 -10.46
CA LEU A 126 -14.49 -18.92 -11.68
C LEU A 126 -13.00 -19.21 -11.45
N LEU A 127 -12.42 -20.12 -12.23
CA LEU A 127 -10.98 -20.28 -12.34
C LEU A 127 -10.49 -19.41 -13.50
N ILE A 128 -9.67 -18.42 -13.18
CA ILE A 128 -9.09 -17.51 -14.15
C ILE A 128 -7.61 -17.88 -14.30
N GLU A 129 -7.22 -18.12 -15.54
CA GLU A 129 -5.84 -18.32 -15.97
C GLU A 129 -5.27 -16.99 -16.44
N ILE A 130 -4.06 -16.68 -15.96
CA ILE A 130 -3.23 -15.57 -16.38
C ILE A 130 -2.00 -16.18 -17.02
N ARG A 131 -1.68 -15.77 -18.25
CA ARG A 131 -0.49 -16.25 -18.96
C ARG A 131 0.29 -15.08 -19.53
N ASP A 132 1.60 -15.22 -19.57
CA ASP A 132 2.47 -14.32 -20.33
C ASP A 132 2.41 -14.62 -21.84
N ASP A 133 3.18 -13.86 -22.62
CA ASP A 133 3.40 -14.06 -24.05
C ASP A 133 4.85 -14.51 -24.34
N GLY A 134 5.55 -14.98 -23.30
CA GLY A 134 6.94 -15.41 -23.42
C GLY A 134 7.12 -16.82 -23.97
N GLU A 135 8.37 -17.21 -24.22
CA GLU A 135 8.71 -18.57 -24.66
C GLU A 135 9.77 -19.19 -23.73
N PRO A 136 9.45 -20.27 -23.00
CA PRO A 136 8.16 -20.94 -22.92
C PRO A 136 7.10 -20.10 -22.20
N VAL A 137 5.83 -20.26 -22.57
CA VAL A 137 4.72 -19.55 -21.91
C VAL A 137 4.63 -19.97 -20.44
N GLN A 138 4.60 -19.00 -19.52
CA GLN A 138 4.33 -19.25 -18.11
C GLN A 138 2.94 -18.73 -17.72
N SER A 139 2.40 -19.30 -16.65
CA SER A 139 1.03 -19.01 -16.22
C SER A 139 0.83 -19.11 -14.71
N ALA A 140 -0.21 -18.44 -14.26
CA ALA A 140 -0.74 -18.55 -12.92
C ALA A 140 -2.27 -18.62 -12.96
N THR A 141 -2.85 -19.15 -11.89
CA THR A 141 -4.30 -19.31 -11.78
C THR A 141 -4.83 -18.70 -10.49
N VAL A 142 -6.02 -18.11 -10.56
CA VAL A 142 -6.77 -17.62 -9.40
C VAL A 142 -8.21 -18.13 -9.44
N THR A 143 -8.73 -18.54 -8.28
CA THR A 143 -10.14 -18.91 -8.15
C THR A 143 -10.92 -17.77 -7.50
N VAL A 144 -11.92 -17.25 -8.21
CA VAL A 144 -12.86 -16.25 -7.69
C VAL A 144 -14.16 -16.96 -7.33
N SER A 145 -14.50 -16.96 -6.05
CA SER A 145 -15.81 -17.37 -5.54
C SER A 145 -16.71 -16.14 -5.45
N ILE A 146 -17.89 -16.20 -6.05
CA ILE A 146 -18.85 -15.11 -6.12
C ILE A 146 -20.10 -15.56 -5.38
N LEU A 147 -20.46 -14.82 -4.33
CA LEU A 147 -21.69 -15.01 -3.58
C LEU A 147 -22.69 -13.93 -3.99
N MET A 148 -23.82 -14.38 -4.52
CA MET A 148 -24.95 -13.54 -4.88
C MET A 148 -25.85 -13.36 -3.67
N GLU A 149 -26.16 -12.11 -3.37
CA GLU A 149 -26.95 -11.75 -2.21
C GLU A 149 -28.21 -11.01 -2.61
N ASP A 150 -29.30 -11.34 -1.95
CA ASP A 150 -30.54 -10.59 -2.11
C ASP A 150 -30.31 -9.20 -1.56
N GLY A 151 -30.40 -8.22 -2.45
CA GLY A 151 -30.37 -6.82 -2.03
C GLY A 151 -31.56 -6.61 -1.12
N LEU A 152 -31.33 -6.35 0.17
CA LEU A 152 -32.35 -5.72 0.99
C LEU A 152 -32.69 -4.39 0.33
N HIS A 153 -33.81 -4.34 -0.37
CA HIS A 153 -34.52 -3.11 -0.62
C HIS A 153 -35.04 -2.63 0.74
N GLU A 154 -34.23 -1.90 1.51
CA GLU A 154 -34.86 -0.76 2.18
C GLU A 154 -35.20 0.21 1.05
N PRO A 155 -36.49 0.48 0.75
CA PRO A 155 -36.80 1.63 -0.04
C PRO A 155 -36.09 2.81 0.63
N ILE A 156 -35.41 3.65 -0.16
CA ILE A 156 -34.94 4.94 0.31
C ILE A 156 -36.22 5.76 0.57
N LEU A 157 -36.87 5.49 1.70
CA LEU A 157 -37.81 6.38 2.33
C LEU A 157 -36.97 7.51 2.88
N ASP A 158 -36.86 8.53 2.03
CA ASP A 158 -36.55 9.91 2.33
C ASP A 158 -35.28 10.17 3.17
N ILE A 159 -34.33 10.89 2.56
CA ILE A 159 -33.07 11.35 3.14
C ILE A 159 -33.36 12.47 4.17
N ARG A 160 -34.16 12.18 5.19
CA ARG A 160 -34.42 13.09 6.31
C ARG A 160 -34.32 12.48 7.70
N HIS A 161 -34.19 11.16 7.86
CA HIS A 161 -34.18 10.55 9.20
C HIS A 161 -33.01 9.63 9.57
N LYS A 162 -32.00 9.42 8.73
CA LYS A 162 -30.81 8.60 9.09
C LYS A 162 -29.53 9.44 9.28
N ALA A 163 -29.65 10.58 9.97
CA ALA A 163 -28.53 11.32 10.57
C ALA A 163 -28.30 10.93 12.05
N ALA A 164 -29.03 9.94 12.57
CA ALA A 164 -28.94 9.53 13.97
C ALA A 164 -28.71 8.03 14.08
N GLU A 165 -27.54 7.54 13.66
CA GLU A 165 -26.92 6.32 14.23
C GLU A 165 -25.48 6.10 13.74
N SER A 166 -24.64 7.10 13.94
CA SER A 166 -23.19 6.93 14.17
C SER A 166 -22.71 7.89 15.25
N GLY A 167 -23.59 8.28 16.19
CA GLY A 167 -23.27 9.21 17.27
C GLY A 167 -22.48 8.58 18.42
N GLY A 168 -22.43 7.25 18.51
CA GLY A 168 -21.82 6.55 19.64
C GLY A 168 -20.29 6.52 19.63
N LYS A 169 -19.66 6.38 18.46
CA LYS A 169 -18.20 6.29 18.35
C LYS A 169 -17.53 7.66 18.25
N THR A 170 -18.06 8.55 17.42
CA THR A 170 -17.61 9.95 17.33
C THR A 170 -17.91 10.75 18.60
N GLY A 171 -19.07 10.54 19.22
CA GLY A 171 -19.40 11.16 20.52
C GLY A 171 -18.47 10.73 21.64
N ARG A 172 -18.13 9.43 21.73
CA ARG A 172 -17.16 8.95 22.73
C ARG A 172 -15.76 9.49 22.48
N LEU A 173 -15.30 9.51 21.22
CA LEU A 173 -13.99 10.08 20.87
C LEU A 173 -13.92 11.59 21.19
N ALA A 174 -14.97 12.35 20.86
CA ALA A 174 -15.05 13.77 21.20
C ALA A 174 -15.01 14.02 22.71
N LEU A 175 -15.72 13.20 23.50
CA LEU A 175 -15.68 13.28 24.97
C LEU A 175 -14.29 12.99 25.52
N TYR A 176 -13.58 11.97 25.03
CA TYR A 176 -12.21 11.68 25.45
C TYR A 176 -11.24 12.82 25.12
N LEU A 177 -11.42 13.47 23.97
CA LEU A 177 -10.59 14.59 23.52
C LEU A 177 -10.83 15.85 24.37
N ILE A 178 -12.09 16.10 24.76
CA ILE A 178 -12.43 17.21 25.67
C ILE A 178 -11.84 16.96 27.06
N LEU A 179 -12.00 15.74 27.61
CA LEU A 179 -11.45 15.39 28.93
C LEU A 179 -9.90 15.47 28.95
N SER A 180 -9.23 15.05 27.86
CA SER A 180 -7.77 15.14 27.78
C SER A 180 -7.30 16.60 27.67
N LEU A 181 -7.93 17.43 26.82
CA LEU A 181 -7.61 18.85 26.71
C LEU A 181 -7.83 19.60 28.02
N ALA A 182 -8.94 19.34 28.71
CA ALA A 182 -9.24 19.97 30.00
C ALA A 182 -8.21 19.57 31.06
N SER A 183 -7.84 18.29 31.15
CA SER A 183 -6.85 17.83 32.14
C SER A 183 -5.46 18.40 31.89
N VAL A 184 -5.00 18.45 30.63
CA VAL A 184 -3.71 19.08 30.26
C VAL A 184 -3.71 20.58 30.56
N SER A 185 -4.81 21.27 30.27
CA SER A 185 -4.95 22.71 30.56
C SER A 185 -4.89 23.00 32.06
N VAL A 186 -5.61 22.22 32.89
CA VAL A 186 -5.60 22.38 34.35
C VAL A 186 -4.21 22.08 34.92
N LEU A 187 -3.56 21.01 34.49
CA LEU A 187 -2.19 20.70 34.92
C LEU A 187 -1.23 21.84 34.54
N SER A 188 -1.33 22.37 33.33
CA SER A 188 -0.53 23.52 32.89
C SER A 188 -0.77 24.74 33.78
N LEU A 189 -2.02 25.14 34.01
CA LEU A 189 -2.38 26.25 34.88
C LEU A 189 -1.86 26.07 36.31
N VAL A 190 -1.99 24.88 36.89
CA VAL A 190 -1.47 24.57 38.23
C VAL A 190 0.05 24.69 38.25
N THR A 191 0.75 24.16 37.24
CA THR A 191 2.21 24.31 37.16
C THR A 191 2.64 25.77 37.03
N PHE A 192 1.95 26.56 36.20
CA PHE A 192 2.19 28.00 36.08
C PHE A 192 1.94 28.74 37.39
N LEU A 193 0.88 28.42 38.12
CA LEU A 193 0.59 29.01 39.42
C LEU A 193 1.65 28.62 40.47
N ILE A 194 2.08 27.36 40.51
CA ILE A 194 3.16 26.91 41.40
C ILE A 194 4.46 27.64 41.06
N LEU A 195 4.80 27.77 39.78
CA LEU A 195 5.98 28.52 39.33
C LEU A 195 5.88 30.00 39.68
N ALA A 196 4.72 30.64 39.45
CA ALA A 196 4.50 32.04 39.81
C ALA A 196 4.61 32.27 41.33
N VAL A 197 4.01 31.39 42.15
CA VAL A 197 4.15 31.44 43.61
C VAL A 197 5.60 31.21 44.03
N LYS A 198 6.32 30.27 43.42
CA LYS A 198 7.76 30.08 43.66
C LYS A 198 8.56 31.32 43.26
N CYS A 199 8.28 31.94 42.12
CA CYS A 199 8.94 33.18 41.67
C CYS A 199 8.67 34.34 42.64
N VAL A 200 7.42 34.53 43.09
CA VAL A 200 7.06 35.58 44.06
C VAL A 200 7.65 35.29 45.45
N ARG A 201 7.69 34.03 45.88
CA ARG A 201 8.28 33.65 47.16
C ARG A 201 9.80 33.76 47.12
N ASN A 202 10.43 33.45 45.99
CA ASN A 202 11.87 33.62 45.78
C ASN A 202 12.26 35.10 45.62
N SER A 203 11.43 35.91 44.97
CA SER A 203 11.64 37.37 44.91
C SER A 203 11.47 38.03 46.28
N ARG A 204 10.53 37.53 47.11
CA ARG A 204 10.40 37.92 48.54
C ARG A 204 11.51 37.36 49.43
N GLY A 205 12.19 36.28 49.01
CA GLY A 205 13.34 35.69 49.71
C GLY A 205 14.71 36.23 49.27
N SER A 206 14.76 37.08 48.24
CA SER A 206 15.98 37.75 47.74
C SER A 206 15.96 39.28 47.90
N ALA A 207 14.99 39.83 48.63
CA ALA A 207 14.94 41.25 48.97
C ALA A 207 15.41 41.51 50.42
N SER A 208 16.74 41.44 50.62
CA SER A 208 17.59 41.95 51.73
C SER A 208 18.69 40.90 51.97
N CYS A 209 19.97 41.10 51.66
CA CYS A 209 20.82 42.21 52.08
C CYS A 209 22.10 42.22 51.21
N CYS A 210 22.46 43.37 50.63
CA CYS A 210 23.87 43.77 50.40
C CYS A 210 23.91 45.27 50.02
N VAL A 211 24.01 46.07 51.10
CA VAL A 211 24.90 47.22 51.27
C VAL A 211 25.27 48.01 50.02
N ARG A 212 24.82 49.26 49.96
CA ARG A 212 25.56 50.34 49.28
C ARG A 212 26.40 51.08 50.32
N ARG A 213 27.71 51.07 50.15
CA ARG A 213 28.63 52.14 50.59
C ARG A 213 29.78 52.11 49.60
N SER A 214 29.76 52.94 48.55
CA SER A 214 30.12 54.37 48.53
C SER A 214 31.53 54.62 49.05
N ASP A 215 32.35 55.03 48.07
CA ASP A 215 33.41 56.02 48.11
C ASP A 215 34.68 55.67 48.89
N CYS A 216 35.89 55.98 48.44
CA CYS A 216 36.51 56.38 47.18
C CYS A 216 37.98 56.58 47.60
N ASP A 217 38.94 55.96 46.93
CA ASP A 217 40.33 56.44 46.99
C ASP A 217 40.43 57.72 46.15
N ASP A 218 40.97 58.81 46.69
CA ASP A 218 42.43 58.99 46.65
C ASP A 218 42.90 60.28 47.36
N TYR A 219 44.05 60.17 48.04
CA TYR A 219 45.04 61.20 48.44
C TYR A 219 44.59 62.49 49.18
N LYS A 220 45.09 62.70 50.42
CA LYS A 220 46.34 63.46 50.74
C LYS A 220 46.37 63.94 52.21
N ASN A 221 47.38 63.46 52.94
CA ASN A 221 47.90 63.86 54.27
C ASN A 221 46.97 63.84 55.48
#